data_AF-A0A2I0DWF0-F1
#
_entry.id   AF-A0A2I0DWF0-F1
#
_cell.length_a   1.000
_cell.length_b   1.000
_cell.length_c   1.000
_cell.angle_alpha   90.00
_cell.angle_beta   90.00
_cell.angle_gamma   90.00
#
_symmetry.space_group_name_H-M   'P 1'
#
loop_
_entity.id
_entity.type
_entity.pdbx_description
1 polymer ?
#
loop_
_entity_poly.entity_id
_entity_poly.type
_entity_poly.pdbx_seq_one_letter_code
_entity_poly.pdbx_strand_id
1 'polypeptide(L)' 'MKTTTQSLATDDAIRNEANRIIAALNHAHYPIDAVMAESIVESLQTIAEALELPVAKTLHIRLIAIRNNIHVNQIQQAA' A
#
# COMPACT_ATOMS: atom_id res chain seq x y z
N MET A 1 32.45 -9.54 4.88
CA MET A 1 31.17 -9.63 4.14
C MET A 1 30.53 -8.26 4.20
N LYS A 2 30.46 -7.50 3.10
CA LYS A 2 29.81 -6.19 3.08
C LYS A 2 28.31 -6.43 2.98
N THR A 3 27.54 -6.04 4.00
CA THR A 3 26.08 -6.02 3.95
C THR A 3 25.68 -5.01 2.88
N THR A 4 25.28 -5.51 1.71
CA THR A 4 24.71 -4.67 0.66
C THR A 4 23.37 -4.14 1.12
N THR A 5 23.26 -2.82 1.11
CA THR A 5 22.13 -2.00 1.54
C THR A 5 20.82 -2.44 0.87
N GLN A 6 20.09 -3.34 1.51
CA GLN A 6 18.83 -3.91 1.03
C GLN A 6 17.60 -3.03 1.37
N SER A 7 17.83 -1.73 1.62
CA SER A 7 16.80 -0.77 2.02
C SER A 7 15.82 -0.41 0.89
N LEU A 8 16.13 -0.73 -0.37
CA LEU A 8 15.20 -0.55 -1.49
C LEU A 8 14.15 -1.67 -1.61
N ALA A 9 14.38 -2.87 -1.05
CA ALA A 9 13.50 -4.02 -1.30
C ALA A 9 12.15 -3.96 -0.55
N THR A 10 12.13 -3.49 0.70
CA THR A 10 10.95 -3.57 1.55
C THR A 10 9.90 -2.52 1.22
N ASP A 11 10.32 -1.27 0.98
CA ASP A 11 9.40 -0.20 0.57
C ASP A 11 8.75 -0.50 -0.78
N ASP A 12 9.53 -0.99 -1.75
CA ASP A 12 9.03 -1.44 -3.06
C ASP A 12 8.05 -2.62 -2.92
N ALA A 13 8.36 -3.61 -2.08
CA ALA A 13 7.49 -4.76 -1.87
C ALA A 13 6.13 -4.35 -1.28
N ILE A 14 6.13 -3.50 -0.25
CA ILE A 14 4.93 -2.98 0.39
C ILE A 14 4.11 -2.14 -0.61
N ARG A 15 4.77 -1.26 -1.37
CA ARG A 15 4.12 -0.45 -2.41
C ARG A 15 3.46 -1.33 -3.48
N ASN A 16 4.17 -2.35 -3.94
CA ASN A 16 3.68 -3.26 -4.98
C ASN A 16 2.48 -4.06 -4.49
N GLU A 17 2.48 -4.52 -3.23
CA GLU A 17 1.32 -5.20 -2.65
C GLU A 17 0.12 -4.25 -2.53
N ALA A 18 0.32 -3.05 -2.00
CA ALA A 18 -0.75 -2.06 -1.92
C ALA A 18 -1.35 -1.75 -3.31
N ASN A 19 -0.51 -1.64 -4.34
CA ASN A 19 -0.97 -1.43 -5.71
C ASN A 19 -1.74 -2.62 -6.29
N ARG A 20 -1.41 -3.86 -5.92
CA ARG A 20 -2.21 -5.04 -6.28
C ARG A 20 -3.60 -5.00 -5.64
N ILE A 21 -3.69 -4.62 -4.36
CA ILE A 21 -4.97 -4.48 -3.66
C ILE A 21 -5.81 -3.36 -4.26
N ILE A 22 -5.21 -2.20 -4.56
CA ILE A 22 -5.90 -1.08 -5.22
C ILE A 22 -6.42 -1.49 -6.60
N ALA A 23 -5.62 -2.23 -7.38
CA ALA A 23 -6.06 -2.74 -8.68
C ALA A 23 -7.22 -3.74 -8.55
N ALA A 24 -7.17 -4.63 -7.55
CA ALA A 24 -8.25 -5.57 -7.25
C ALA A 24 -9.52 -4.84 -6.79
N LEU A 25 -9.41 -3.78 -6.00
CA LEU A 25 -10.53 -2.98 -5.51
C LEU A 25 -11.24 -2.25 -6.67
N ASN A 26 -10.46 -1.71 -7.60
CA ASN A 26 -10.99 -1.00 -8.76
C ASN A 26 -11.39 -1.94 -9.92
N HIS A 27 -11.30 -3.26 -9.75
CA HIS A 27 -11.58 -4.20 -10.83
C HIS A 27 -13.07 -4.25 -11.16
N ALA A 28 -13.44 -3.86 -12.39
CA ALA A 28 -14.85 -3.67 -12.78
C ALA A 28 -15.73 -4.92 -12.69
N HIS A 29 -15.15 -6.12 -12.82
CA HIS A 29 -15.90 -7.38 -12.89
C HIS A 29 -15.84 -8.24 -11.62
N TYR A 30 -14.88 -7.97 -10.73
CA TYR A 30 -14.63 -8.79 -9.55
C TYR A 30 -13.85 -7.98 -8.53
N PRO A 31 -14.48 -6.93 -7.96
CA PRO A 31 -13.83 -6.13 -6.94
C PRO A 31 -13.62 -6.97 -5.69
N ILE A 32 -12.45 -6.82 -5.05
CA ILE A 32 -12.30 -7.24 -3.65
C ILE A 32 -13.22 -6.40 -2.77
N ASP A 33 -13.72 -6.98 -1.68
CA ASP A 33 -14.50 -6.24 -0.67
C ASP A 33 -13.68 -5.06 -0.12
N ALA A 34 -14.29 -3.89 0.00
CA ALA A 34 -13.65 -2.68 0.53
C ALA A 34 -13.14 -2.87 1.96
N VAL A 35 -13.85 -3.63 2.81
CA VAL A 35 -13.43 -3.94 4.19
C VAL A 35 -12.18 -4.81 4.20
N MET A 36 -12.08 -5.74 3.24
CA MET A 36 -10.90 -6.58 3.07
C MET A 36 -9.70 -5.77 2.57
N ALA A 37 -9.92 -4.90 1.58
CA ALA A 37 -8.89 -3.98 1.08
C ALA A 37 -8.40 -3.03 2.18
N GLU A 38 -9.32 -2.48 2.99
CA GLU A 38 -9.01 -1.66 4.15
C GLU A 38 -8.09 -2.40 5.13
N SER A 39 -8.48 -3.61 5.54
CA SER A 39 -7.72 -4.41 6.50
C SER A 39 -6.30 -4.73 6.03
N ILE A 40 -6.13 -5.03 4.73
CA ILE A 40 -4.81 -5.31 4.15
C ILE A 40 -3.97 -4.03 4.10
N VAL A 41 -4.54 -2.92 3.61
CA VAL A 41 -3.81 -1.65 3.51
C VAL A 41 -3.45 -1.08 4.88
N GLU A 42 -4.31 -1.25 5.89
CA GLU A 42 -4.02 -0.90 7.28
C GLU A 42 -2.85 -1.72 7.83
N SER A 43 -2.84 -3.04 7.60
CA SER A 43 -1.71 -3.89 8.00
C SER A 43 -0.39 -3.47 7.34
N LEU A 44 -0.42 -3.17 6.04
CA LEU A 44 0.75 -2.66 5.31
C LEU A 44 1.22 -1.30 5.83
N GLN A 45 0.30 -0.41 6.17
CA GLN A 45 0.61 0.89 6.79
C GLN A 45 1.30 0.67 8.13
N THR A 46 0.76 -0.17 9.01
CA THR A 46 1.37 -0.44 10.33
C THR A 46 2.78 -1.00 10.21
N ILE A 47 3.02 -1.91 9.26
CA ILE A 47 4.37 -2.44 9.00
C ILE A 47 5.29 -1.32 8.49
N ALA A 48 4.83 -0.50 7.54
CA ALA A 48 5.61 0.59 6.99
C ALA A 48 5.95 1.65 8.05
N GLU A 49 5.03 1.96 8.97
CA GLU A 49 5.27 2.87 10.10
C GLU A 49 6.30 2.31 11.08
N ALA A 50 6.19 1.03 11.44
CA ALA A 50 7.14 0.37 12.34
C ALA A 50 8.57 0.31 11.76
N LEU A 51 8.70 0.33 10.43
CA LEU A 51 9.96 0.34 9.71
C LEU A 51 10.41 1.74 9.26
N GLU A 52 9.67 2.79 9.66
CA GLU A 52 9.91 4.19 9.29
C GLU A 52 10.04 4.40 7.76
N LEU A 53 9.25 3.65 6.98
CA LEU A 53 9.33 3.67 5.52
C LEU A 53 8.57 4.87 4.92
N PRO A 54 9.12 5.54 3.88
CA PRO A 54 8.46 6.65 3.20
C PRO A 54 7.04 6.34 2.68
N VAL A 55 6.78 5.09 2.28
CA VAL A 55 5.47 4.68 1.75
C VAL A 55 4.34 4.75 2.80
N ALA A 56 4.65 4.74 4.10
CA ALA A 56 3.68 4.74 5.21
C ALA A 56 2.66 5.88 5.10
N LYS A 57 3.13 7.11 4.88
CA LYS A 57 2.26 8.29 4.74
C LYS A 57 1.33 8.18 3.53
N THR A 58 1.82 7.60 2.45
CA THR A 58 1.00 7.42 1.24
C THR A 58 -0.06 6.34 1.44
N LEU A 59 0.29 5.24 2.12
CA LEU A 59 -0.68 4.20 2.50
C LEU A 59 -1.78 4.75 3.40
N HIS A 60 -1.43 5.59 4.38
CA HIS A 60 -2.41 6.24 5.25
C HIS A 60 -3.46 7.05 4.46
N ILE A 61 -3.01 7.84 3.47
CA ILE A 61 -3.92 8.60 2.60
C ILE A 61 -4.83 7.66 1.80
N ARG A 62 -4.29 6.54 1.30
CA ARG A 62 -5.07 5.54 0.55
C ARG A 62 -6.07 4.80 1.44
N LEU A 63 -5.70 4.49 2.67
CA LEU A 63 -6.59 3.90 3.67
C LEU A 63 -7.78 4.82 3.95
N ILE A 64 -7.55 6.12 4.12
CA ILE A 64 -8.62 7.12 4.28
C ILE A 64 -9.54 7.12 3.05
N ALA A 65 -8.99 7.08 1.83
CA ALA A 65 -9.80 7.04 0.62
C ALA A 65 -10.69 5.79 0.56
N ILE A 66 -10.14 4.61 0.89
CA ILE A 66 -10.91 3.35 0.97
C ILE A 66 -12.05 3.47 1.99
N ARG A 67 -11.76 3.89 3.23
CA ARG A 67 -12.74 4.07 4.31
C ARG A 67 -13.89 5.02 3.94
N ASN A 68 -13.63 5.99 3.08
CA ASN A 68 -14.60 6.98 2.64
C ASN A 68 -15.25 6.64 1.28
N ASN A 69 -15.01 5.45 0.73
CA ASN A 69 -15.49 5.04 -0.60
C ASN A 69 -15.12 6.03 -1.72
N ILE A 70 -13.94 6.65 -1.61
CA ILE A 70 -13.38 7.56 -2.61
C ILE A 70 -12.53 6.75 -3.58
N HIS A 71 -12.53 7.10 -4.87
CA HIS A 71 -11.70 6.45 -5.86
C HIS A 71 -10.21 6.47 -5.47
N VAL A 72 -9.57 5.29 -5.53
CA VAL A 72 -8.21 5.09 -5.02
C VAL A 72 -7.24 4.90 -6.18
N ASN A 73 -6.30 5.83 -6.32
CA ASN A 73 -5.25 5.76 -7.34
C ASN A 73 -4.06 4.92 -6.87
N GLN A 74 -3.28 4.40 -7.81
CA GLN A 74 -2.01 3.73 -7.50
C GLN A 74 -1.04 4.65 -6.74
N ILE A 75 -0.14 4.02 -5.99
CA ILE A 75 0.96 4.64 -5.28
C ILE A 75 2.16 4.72 -6.22
N GLN A 76 2.64 5.94 -6.48
CA GLN A 76 3.79 6.20 -7.34
C GLN A 76 5.10 5.94 -6.58
N GLN A 77 6.15 5.52 -7.29
CA GLN A 77 7.51 5.58 -6.78
C GLN A 77 7.93 7.05 -6.68
N ALA A 78 8.56 7.43 -5.57
CA ALA A 78 9.29 8.68 -5.52
C ALA A 78 10.46 8.60 -6.53
N ALA A 79 10.60 9.61 -7.38
CA ALA A 79 11.68 9.72 -8.35
C ALA A 79 13.04 9.95 -7.68
#